data_AF-A0A7L4ZGL0-F1
#
_entry.id   AF-A0A7L4ZGL0-F1
#
_cell.length_a   1.000
_cell.length_b   1.000
_cell.length_c   1.000
_cell.angle_alpha   90.00
_cell.angle_beta   90.00
_cell.angle_gamma   90.00
#
_symmetry.space_group_name_H-M   'P 1'
#
loop_
_entity.id
_entity.type
_entity.pdbx_description
1 polymer ?
#
loop_
_entity_poly.entity_id
_entity_poly.type
_entity_poly.pdbx_seq_one_letter_code
_entity_poly.pdbx_strand_id
1 'polypeptide(L)'
;MKKLFSASLVLLLMCATMSFSASVSEDTAIENDASEKCEDRAYIVMHQSLNAGYSIDAATFHMNAAYALCEGYTMQEILDAN
;
A
#
# COMPACT_ATOMS: atom_id res chain seq x y z
N MET A 1 -21.80 10.96 -6.80
CA MET A 1 -21.84 9.62 -6.17
C MET A 1 -21.02 9.69 -4.88
N LYS A 2 -21.64 9.58 -3.71
CA LYS A 2 -20.94 9.67 -2.41
C LYS A 2 -20.18 8.36 -2.19
N LYS A 3 -18.85 8.38 -2.37
CA LYS A 3 -17.96 7.25 -2.05
C LYS A 3 -17.97 7.09 -0.52
N LEU A 4 -18.77 6.15 -0.03
CA LEU A 4 -18.70 5.71 1.37
C LEU A 4 -17.43 4.86 1.49
N PHE A 5 -16.32 5.50 1.86
CA PHE A 5 -15.13 4.76 2.28
C PHE A 5 -15.54 3.91 3.47
N SER A 6 -15.65 2.59 3.24
CA SER A 6 -15.98 1.62 4.26
C SER A 6 -15.00 1.79 5.42
N ALA A 7 -15.52 1.95 6.63
CA ALA A 7 -14.70 2.06 7.85
C ALA A 7 -13.70 0.89 7.99
N SER A 8 -13.99 -0.26 7.35
CA SER A 8 -13.05 -1.38 7.25
C SER A 8 -11.79 -1.07 6.45
N LEU A 9 -11.86 -0.27 5.39
CA LEU A 9 -10.69 0.14 4.60
C LEU A 9 -9.77 1.03 5.43
N VAL A 10 -10.34 1.97 6.18
CA VAL A 10 -9.60 2.87 7.07
C VAL A 10 -8.94 2.09 8.21
N LEU A 11 -9.67 1.12 8.79
CA LEU A 11 -9.14 0.28 9.87
C LEU A 11 -7.99 -0.64 9.38
N LEU A 12 -8.11 -1.20 8.17
CA LEU A 12 -7.03 -1.99 7.55
C LEU A 12 -5.80 -1.13 7.24
N LEU A 13 -6.00 0.11 6.80
CA LEU A 13 -4.90 1.07 6.57
C LEU A 13 -4.15 1.41 7.87
N MET A 14 -4.86 1.55 8.99
CA MET A 14 -4.25 1.84 10.29
C MET A 14 -3.51 0.65 10.90
N CYS A 15 -3.96 -0.58 10.67
CA CYS A 15 -3.20 -1.76 11.08
C CYS A 15 -1.88 -1.92 10.32
N ALA A 16 -1.80 -1.43 9.07
CA ALA A 16 -0.59 -1.52 8.26
C ALA A 16 0.53 -0.55 8.71
N THR A 17 0.21 0.52 9.43
CA THR A 17 1.20 1.53 9.85
C THR A 17 1.78 1.30 11.25
N MET A 18 1.22 0.38 12.06
CA MET A 18 1.68 0.14 13.44
C MET A 18 2.75 -0.96 13.59
N SER A 19 3.24 -1.57 12.51
CA SER A 19 4.15 -2.72 12.60
C SER A 19 5.65 -2.44 12.40
N PHE A 20 6.14 -1.20 12.29
CA PHE A 20 7.59 -0.97 12.19
C PHE A 20 8.07 0.24 13.00
N SER A 21 8.10 0.08 14.32
CA SER A 21 8.93 0.89 15.24
C SER A 21 10.08 0.04 15.76
N ALA A 22 11.06 -0.22 14.91
CA ALA A 22 12.43 -0.64 15.22
C ALA A 22 13.16 -0.62 13.86
N SER A 23 14.30 0.02 13.62
CA SER A 23 15.33 0.61 14.46
C SER A 23 16.38 1.22 13.53
N VAL A 24 17.10 2.23 14.04
CA VAL A 24 18.49 2.58 13.69
C VAL A 24 18.77 3.39 12.40
N SER A 25 19.48 4.48 12.68
CA SER A 25 20.18 5.46 11.87
C SER A 25 21.33 4.87 11.03
N GLU A 26 21.82 5.70 10.10
CA GLU A 26 23.07 5.63 9.31
C GLU A 26 22.92 5.21 7.83
N ASP A 27 22.98 6.25 7.01
CA ASP A 27 23.71 6.43 5.74
C ASP A 27 24.02 5.20 4.85
N THR A 28 23.68 5.38 3.56
CA THR A 28 24.28 4.71 2.39
C THR A 28 24.14 3.18 2.27
N ALA A 29 22.98 2.71 1.79
CA ALA A 29 22.79 1.55 0.89
C ALA A 29 21.32 1.01 0.86
N ILE A 30 20.31 1.86 1.06
CA ILE A 30 18.90 1.44 1.17
C ILE A 30 18.08 2.00 0.00
N GLU A 31 18.40 1.61 -1.23
CA GLU A 31 17.48 1.84 -2.36
C GLU A 31 16.95 0.51 -2.94
N ASN A 32 17.70 -0.60 -2.81
CA ASN A 32 17.25 -1.89 -3.37
C ASN A 32 16.42 -2.74 -2.40
N ASP A 33 16.73 -2.73 -1.10
CA ASP A 33 16.07 -3.59 -0.11
C ASP A 33 14.70 -3.04 0.37
N ALA A 34 14.38 -1.78 0.01
CA ALA A 34 13.04 -1.23 0.18
C ALA A 34 12.14 -1.59 -1.01
N SER A 35 12.66 -1.50 -2.24
CA SER A 35 11.91 -1.82 -3.47
C SER A 35 11.42 -3.26 -3.50
N GLU A 36 12.26 -4.24 -3.17
CA GLU A 36 11.84 -5.66 -3.12
C GLU A 36 10.72 -5.87 -2.07
N LYS A 37 10.79 -5.21 -0.91
CA LYS A 37 9.75 -5.27 0.13
C LYS A 37 8.44 -4.61 -0.32
N CYS A 38 8.52 -3.54 -1.11
CA CYS A 38 7.35 -2.84 -1.61
C CYS A 38 6.62 -3.63 -2.70
N GLU A 39 7.35 -4.33 -3.58
CA GLU A 39 6.78 -5.27 -4.55
C GLU A 39 6.06 -6.42 -3.87
N ASP A 40 6.68 -7.05 -2.87
CA ASP A 40 6.06 -8.12 -2.08
C ASP A 40 4.77 -7.65 -1.41
N ARG A 41 4.78 -6.44 -0.82
CA ARG A 41 3.61 -5.84 -0.20
C ARG A 41 2.49 -5.60 -1.22
N ALA A 42 2.83 -5.06 -2.39
CA ALA A 42 1.87 -4.81 -3.46
C ALA A 42 1.23 -6.12 -3.94
N TYR A 43 2.02 -7.18 -4.07
CA TYR A 43 1.56 -8.50 -4.46
C TYR A 43 0.61 -9.12 -3.42
N ILE A 44 0.92 -9.02 -2.13
CA ILE A 44 0.03 -9.46 -1.05
C ILE A 44 -1.32 -8.73 -1.12
N VAL A 45 -1.30 -7.42 -1.32
CA VAL A 45 -2.53 -6.60 -1.42
C VAL A 45 -3.36 -6.97 -2.64
N MET A 46 -2.73 -7.26 -3.77
CA MET A 46 -3.41 -7.76 -4.98
C MET A 46 -4.14 -9.08 -4.69
N HIS A 47 -3.45 -10.06 -4.10
CA HIS A 47 -4.03 -11.36 -3.76
C HIS A 47 -5.18 -11.24 -2.75
N GLN A 48 -5.02 -10.41 -1.73
CA GLN A 48 -6.09 -10.15 -0.76
C GLN A 48 -7.32 -9.51 -1.43
N SER A 49 -7.10 -8.59 -2.38
CA SER A 49 -8.18 -7.94 -3.12
C SER A 49 -8.93 -8.94 -4.00
N LEU A 50 -8.21 -9.79 -4.72
CA LEU A 50 -8.84 -10.85 -5.53
C LEU A 50 -9.60 -11.85 -4.64
N ASN A 51 -9.04 -12.26 -3.51
CA ASN A 51 -9.70 -13.15 -2.55
C ASN A 51 -10.95 -12.52 -1.92
N ALA A 52 -10.99 -11.19 -1.77
CA ALA A 52 -12.15 -10.46 -1.31
C ALA A 52 -13.22 -10.25 -2.41
N GLY A 53 -12.98 -10.73 -3.63
CA GLY A 53 -13.93 -10.66 -4.75
C GLY A 53 -13.94 -9.32 -5.50
N TYR A 54 -12.89 -8.50 -5.35
CA TYR A 54 -12.74 -7.30 -6.15
C TYR A 54 -12.47 -7.65 -7.63
N SER A 55 -12.88 -6.76 -8.54
CA SER A 55 -12.50 -6.88 -9.95
C SER A 55 -10.98 -6.76 -10.12
N ILE A 56 -10.46 -7.29 -11.23
CA ILE A 56 -9.04 -7.19 -11.57
C ILE A 56 -8.59 -5.73 -11.54
N ASP A 57 -9.37 -4.82 -12.12
CA ASP A 57 -9.05 -3.37 -12.13
C ASP A 57 -8.94 -2.78 -10.71
N ALA A 58 -9.83 -3.16 -9.79
CA ALA A 58 -9.79 -2.70 -8.41
C ALA A 58 -8.61 -3.32 -7.65
N ALA A 59 -8.30 -4.59 -7.88
CA ALA A 59 -7.13 -5.25 -7.30
C ALA A 59 -5.81 -4.64 -7.79
N THR A 60 -5.72 -4.28 -9.07
CA THR A 60 -4.57 -3.58 -9.66
C THR A 60 -4.43 -2.17 -9.07
N PHE A 61 -5.54 -1.45 -8.87
CA PHE A 61 -5.47 -0.15 -8.18
C PHE A 61 -4.95 -0.29 -6.75
N HIS A 62 -5.42 -1.29 -5.99
CA HIS A 62 -4.93 -1.53 -4.63
C HIS A 62 -3.45 -1.92 -4.59
N MET A 63 -3.00 -2.74 -5.54
CA MET A 63 -1.58 -3.08 -5.72
C MET A 63 -0.74 -1.82 -5.92
N ASN A 64 -1.11 -0.96 -6.88
CA ASN A 64 -0.37 0.25 -7.20
C ASN A 64 -0.38 1.25 -6.04
N ALA A 65 -1.52 1.40 -5.35
CA ALA A 65 -1.62 2.24 -4.17
C ALA A 65 -0.75 1.72 -3.02
N ALA A 66 -0.70 0.40 -2.80
CA ALA A 66 0.14 -0.20 -1.78
C ALA A 66 1.64 -0.05 -2.07
N TYR A 67 2.03 -0.18 -3.34
CA TYR A 67 3.39 0.07 -3.81
C TYR A 67 3.78 1.54 -3.59
N ALA A 68 2.97 2.47 -4.08
CA ALA A 68 3.23 3.90 -3.97
C ALA A 68 3.28 4.37 -2.50
N LEU A 69 2.38 3.88 -1.64
CA LEU A 69 2.46 4.17 -0.20
C LEU A 69 3.73 3.64 0.45
N CYS A 70 4.27 2.52 -0.05
CA CYS A 70 5.50 1.93 0.45
C CYS A 70 6.74 2.74 0.01
N GLU A 71 6.73 3.23 -1.22
CA GLU A 71 7.73 4.16 -1.78
C GLU A 71 7.66 5.57 -1.17
N GLY A 72 6.68 5.84 -0.30
CA GLY A 72 6.55 7.11 0.44
C GLY A 72 5.65 8.16 -0.22
N TYR A 73 4.92 7.80 -1.30
CA TYR A 73 3.89 8.67 -1.86
C TYR A 73 2.70 8.77 -0.91
N THR A 74 2.09 9.95 -0.87
CA THR A 74 0.86 10.18 -0.11
C THR A 74 -0.36 9.64 -0.86
N MET A 75 -1.43 9.32 -0.13
CA MET A 75 -2.71 8.96 -0.75
C MET A 75 -3.26 10.05 -1.68
N GLN A 76 -2.93 11.33 -1.41
CA GLN A 76 -3.38 12.43 -2.25
C GLN A 76 -2.67 12.37 -3.62
N GLU A 77 -1.35 12.18 -3.64
CA GLU A 77 -0.57 12.04 -4.87
C GLU A 77 -1.00 10.83 -5.70
N ILE A 78 -1.35 9.72 -5.04
CA ILE A 78 -1.83 8.50 -5.71
C ILE A 78 -3.19 8.73 -6.38
N LEU A 79 -4.09 9.47 -5.72
CA LEU A 79 -5.42 9.77 -6.24
C LEU A 79 -5.39 10.82 -7.35
N ASP A 80 -4.43 11.75 -7.31
CA ASP A 80 -4.27 12.78 -8.34
C ASP A 80 -3.64 12.22 -9.63
N ALA A 81 -2.92 11.10 -9.53
CA ALA A 81 -2.26 10.43 -10.66
C ALA A 81 -3.16 9.46 -11.46
N ASN A 82 -4.40 9.23 -11.03
CA ASN A 82 -5.27 8.15 -11.52
C ASN A 82 -6.66 8.65 -11.94
#